data_AF-K2QX98-F1
#
_entry.id   AF-K2QX98-F1
#
_cell.length_a   1.000
_cell.length_b   1.000
_cell.length_c   1.000
_cell.angle_alpha   90.00
_cell.angle_beta   90.00
_cell.angle_gamma   90.00
#
_symmetry.space_group_name_H-M   'P 1'
#
loop_
_entity.id
_entity.type
_entity.pdbx_description
1 polymer ?
#
loop_
_entity_poly.entity_id
_entity_poly.type
_entity_poly.pdbx_seq_one_letter_code
_entity_poly.pdbx_strand_id
1 'polypeptide(L)' 'MKNQEIKVGKPFKIENRVFYPLVKIFHLKHPNGEFYSLSPVAMVIVEEEMKYILPLEECDDPEKLEILMYMV' A
#
# COMPACT_ATOMS: atom_id res chain seq x y z
N MET A 1 11.88 -18.18 6.49
CA MET A 1 12.26 -16.75 6.50
C MET A 1 10.99 -15.93 6.35
N LYS A 2 10.73 -14.96 7.23
CA LYS A 2 9.58 -14.05 7.12
C LYS A 2 10.02 -12.83 6.32
N ASN A 3 9.32 -12.53 5.23
CA ASN A 3 9.57 -11.32 4.45
C ASN A 3 8.30 -10.47 4.40
N GLN A 4 8.45 -9.16 4.53
CA GLN A 4 7.38 -8.18 4.42
C GLN A 4 7.82 -7.09 3.45
N GLU A 5 6.99 -6.82 2.45
CA GLU A 5 7.20 -5.71 1.52
C GLU A 5 5.89 -4.96 1.30
N ILE A 6 5.97 -3.67 0.99
CA ILE A 6 4.82 -2.88 0.56
C ILE A 6 4.96 -2.68 -0.95
N LYS A 7 3.86 -2.83 -1.68
CA LYS A 7 3.79 -2.60 -3.12
C LYS A 7 2.59 -1.74 -3.50
N VAL A 8 2.76 -1.01 -4.59
CA VAL A 8 1.67 -0.32 -5.28
C VAL A 8 0.88 -1.37 -6.06
N GLY A 9 -0.40 -1.51 -5.73
CA GLY A 9 -1.34 -2.36 -6.46
C GLY A 9 -1.80 -1.70 -7.77
N LYS A 10 -2.73 -2.38 -8.46
CA LYS A 10 -3.27 -1.87 -9.73
C LYS A 10 -4.04 -0.56 -9.49
N PRO A 11 -3.70 0.53 -10.18
CA PRO A 11 -4.45 1.77 -10.04
C PRO A 11 -5.85 1.63 -10.66
N PHE A 12 -6.80 2.36 -10.10
CA PHE A 12 -8.15 2.47 -10.63
C PHE A 12 -8.63 3.92 -10.57
N LYS A 13 -9.58 4.26 -11.45
CA LYS A 13 -10.09 5.62 -11.61
C LYS A 13 -11.55 5.67 -11.23
N ILE A 14 -11.93 6.68 -10.43
CA ILE A 14 -13.33 7.04 -10.17
C ILE A 14 -13.42 8.54 -10.42
N GLU A 15 -14.27 8.94 -11.38
CA GLU A 15 -14.44 10.35 -11.78
C GLU A 15 -13.11 11.03 -12.14
N ASN A 16 -12.73 12.12 -11.45
CA ASN A 16 -11.49 12.87 -11.64
C ASN A 16 -10.32 12.34 -10.78
N ARG A 17 -10.51 11.25 -10.01
CA ARG A 17 -9.53 10.72 -9.06
C ARG A 17 -8.88 9.43 -9.55
N VAL A 18 -7.57 9.31 -9.38
CA VAL A 18 -6.83 8.06 -9.54
C VAL A 18 -6.38 7.55 -8.19
N PHE A 19 -6.71 6.30 -7.90
CA PHE A 19 -6.44 5.62 -6.64
C PHE A 19 -5.35 4.59 -6.83
N TYR A 20 -4.31 4.70 -6.02
CA TYR A 20 -3.18 3.78 -5.99
C TYR A 20 -3.19 3.04 -4.65
N PRO A 21 -3.74 1.80 -4.61
CA PRO A 21 -3.79 1.03 -3.39
C PRO A 21 -2.37 0.59 -2.99
N LEU A 22 -2.01 0.80 -1.73
CA LEU A 22 -0.76 0.30 -1.16
C LEU A 22 -1.08 -0.94 -0.34
N VAL A 23 -0.44 -2.06 -0.69
CA VAL A 23 -0.67 -3.36 -0.07
C VAL A 23 0.61 -3.90 0.55
N LYS A 24 0.48 -4.43 1.76
CA LYS A 24 1.53 -5.19 2.43
C LYS A 24 1.41 -6.64 2.02
N ILE A 25 2.52 -7.17 1.52
CA ILE A 25 2.66 -8.57 1.16
C ILE A 25 3.46 -9.26 2.26
N PHE A 26 2.80 -10.17 2.97
CA PHE A 26 3.47 -11.07 3.90
C PHE A 26 3.77 -12.39 3.19
N HIS A 27 5.02 -12.82 3.25
CA HIS A 27 5.45 -14.09 2.70
C HIS A 27 6.20 -14.91 3.76
N LEU A 28 5.73 -16.13 3.96
CA LEU A 28 6.31 -17.11 4.87
C LEU A 28 6.59 -18.42 4.12
N LYS A 29 7.88 -18.73 3.94
CA LYS A 29 8.33 -20.04 3.48
C LYS A 29 8.39 -21.05 4.63
N HIS A 30 7.67 -22.16 4.49
CA HIS A 30 7.76 -23.35 5.34
C HIS A 30 8.24 -24.56 4.54
N PRO A 31 8.83 -25.59 5.18
CA PRO A 31 9.27 -26.81 4.49
C PRO A 31 8.18 -27.51 3.67
N ASN A 32 6.92 -27.35 4.08
CA ASN A 32 5.77 -28.02 3.47
C ASN A 32 4.94 -27.08 2.55
N GLY A 33 5.42 -25.87 2.28
CA GLY A 33 4.72 -24.93 1.40
C GLY A 33 5.03 -23.46 1.67
N GLU A 34 4.45 -22.60 0.86
CA GLU A 34 4.59 -21.14 0.96
C GLU A 34 3.24 -20.52 1.32
N PHE A 35 3.25 -19.58 2.27
CA PHE A 35 2.07 -18.84 2.68
C PHE A 35 2.23 -17.37 2.29
N TYR A 36 1.18 -16.84 1.66
CA TYR A 36 1.10 -15.45 1.25
C TYR A 36 -0.14 -14.80 1.85
N SER A 37 0.00 -13.57 2.34
CA SER A 37 -1.12 -12.74 2.75
C SER A 37 -0.96 -11.34 2.17
N LEU A 38 -2.08 -10.73 1.82
CA LEU A 38 -2.20 -9.39 1.27
C LEU A 38 -3.09 -8.57 2.20
N SER A 39 -2.56 -7.47 2.72
CA SER A 39 -3.32 -6.56 3.58
C SER A 39 -3.24 -5.14 3.03
N PRO A 40 -4.36 -4.40 2.95
CA PRO A 40 -4.33 -2.99 2.57
C PRO A 40 -3.67 -2.16 3.67
N VAL A 41 -2.80 -1.22 3.29
CA VAL A 41 -2.10 -0.32 4.24
C VAL A 41 -2.61 1.10 4.11
N ALA A 42 -2.70 1.59 2.88
CA ALA A 42 -3.11 2.94 2.57
C ALA A 42 -3.57 3.05 1.12
N MET A 43 -4.10 4.21 0.76
CA MET A 43 -4.46 4.55 -0.61
C MET A 43 -3.91 5.93 -0.95
N VAL A 44 -3.06 6.01 -1.97
CA VAL A 44 -2.63 7.31 -2.50
C VAL A 44 -3.65 7.76 -3.53
N ILE A 45 -4.17 8.97 -3.35
CA ILE A 45 -5.22 9.55 -4.18
C ILE A 45 -4.62 10.75 -4.89
N VAL A 46 -4.76 10.76 -6.21
CA VAL A 46 -4.40 11.91 -7.06
C VAL A 46 -5.68 12.47 -7.65
N GLU A 47 -5.97 13.74 -7.36
CA GLU A 47 -7.11 14.50 -7.84
C GLU A 47 -6.62 15.85 -8.35
N GLU A 48 -6.65 16.04 -9.67
CA GLU A 48 -6.13 17.24 -10.32
C GLU A 48 -4.66 17.52 -9.93
N GLU A 49 -4.41 18.60 -9.18
CA GLU A 49 -3.08 18.99 -8.68
C GLU A 49 -2.81 18.51 -7.25
N MET A 50 -3.78 17.86 -6.59
CA MET A 50 -3.64 17.35 -5.23
C MET A 50 -3.25 15.88 -5.22
N LYS A 51 -2.27 15.56 -4.36
CA LYS A 51 -1.85 14.19 -4.04
C LYS A 51 -1.87 14.02 -2.53
N TYR A 52 -2.62 13.06 -2.03
CA TYR A 52 -2.73 12.77 -0.59
C TYR A 52 -2.82 11.27 -0.32
N ILE A 53 -2.58 10.87 0.92
CA ILE A 53 -2.64 9.48 1.37
C ILE A 53 -3.80 9.31 2.36
N LEU A 54 -4.59 8.27 2.14
CA LEU A 54 -5.60 7.80 3.07
C LEU A 54 -5.07 6.53 3.75
N PRO A 55 -4.63 6.59 5.02
CA PRO A 55 -4.22 5.41 5.77
C PRO A 55 -5.44 4.51 6.05
N LEU A 56 -5.28 3.20 5.85
CA LEU A 56 -6.32 2.18 6.12
C LEU A 56 -6.02 1.38 7.39
N GLU A 57 -4.75 1.31 7.79
CA GLU A 57 -4.33 0.90 9.13
C GLU A 57 -3.99 2.14 9.96
N GLU A 58 -4.18 2.10 11.28
CA GLU A 58 -3.67 3.14 12.18
C GLU A 58 -2.14 3.22 12.01
N CYS A 59 -1.67 4.37 11.50
CA CYS A 59 -0.26 4.61 11.27
C CYS A 59 0.21 5.69 12.25
N ASP A 60 0.88 5.27 13.31
CA ASP A 60 1.38 6.16 14.38
C ASP A 60 2.60 7.01 13.96
N ASP A 61 3.06 6.88 12.71
CA ASP A 61 4.31 7.47 12.23
C ASP A 61 4.11 8.26 10.93
N PRO A 62 4.01 9.60 11.01
CA PRO A 62 3.83 10.47 9.86
C PRO A 62 4.95 10.35 8.80
N GLU A 63 6.21 10.09 9.21
CA GLU A 63 7.33 9.96 8.28
C GLU A 63 7.16 8.73 7.37
N LYS A 64 6.60 7.64 7.91
CA LYS A 64 6.28 6.45 7.10
C LYS A 64 5.22 6.75 6.05
N LEU A 65 4.23 7.60 6.36
CA LEU A 65 3.18 7.97 5.41
C LEU A 65 3.72 8.78 4.23
N GLU A 66 4.68 9.69 4.48
CA GLU A 66 5.34 10.44 3.40
C GLU A 66 6.09 9.52 2.44
N ILE A 67 6.86 8.56 2.95
CA ILE A 67 7.56 7.57 2.11
C ILE A 67 6.59 6.83 1.20
N LEU A 68 5.44 6.42 1.74
CA LEU A 68 4.40 5.73 0.98
C LEU A 68 3.80 6.60 -0.13
N MET A 69 3.68 7.91 0.08
CA MET A 69 3.25 8.84 -0.98
C MET A 69 4.22 8.89 -2.15
N TYR A 70 5.53 8.79 -1.91
CA TYR A 70 6.55 8.85 -2.98
C TYR A 70 6.68 7.56 -3.81
N MET A 71 5.99 6.48 -3.44
CA MET A 71 6.03 5.22 -4.19
C MET A 71 5.24 5.24 -5.51
N VAL A 72 4.43 6.28 -5.73
CA VAL A 72 3.46 6.42 -6.84
C VAL A 72 3.82 7.58 -7.75
#